data_AF-A0A2X4UD97-F1
#
_entry.id   AF-A0A2X4UD97-F1
#
_cell.length_a   1.000
_cell.length_b   1.000
_cell.length_c   1.000
_cell.angle_alpha   90.00
_cell.angle_beta   90.00
_cell.angle_gamma   90.00
#
_symmetry.space_group_name_H-M   'P 1'
#
loop_
_entity.id
_entity.type
_entity.pdbx_description
1 polymer ?
#
loop_
_entity_poly.entity_id
_entity_poly.type
_entity_poly.pdbx_seq_one_letter_code
_entity_poly.pdbx_strand_id
1 'polypeptide(L)' 'MINNFAASHATQPRALSSEQRYQVIQLLKQQGYLQLRGAATMAAEALGISRVSVYNLLKRDAG' A
#
# COMPACT_ATOMS: atom_id res chain seq x y z
N MET A 1 7.80 -1.03 6.97
CA MET A 1 6.36 -1.33 7.12
C MET A 1 5.81 -2.24 6.03
N ILE A 2 5.81 -1.85 4.75
CA ILE A 2 5.34 -2.71 3.65
C ILE A 2 6.06 -4.08 3.64
N ASN A 3 7.38 -4.08 3.81
CA ASN A 3 8.16 -5.32 3.89
C ASN A 3 7.75 -6.21 5.08
N ASN A 4 7.49 -5.61 6.25
CA ASN A 4 7.06 -6.35 7.43
C ASN A 4 5.67 -6.97 7.25
N PHE A 5 4.75 -6.21 6.63
CA PHE A 5 3.41 -6.72 6.27
C PHE A 5 3.49 -7.87 5.28
N ALA A 6 4.33 -7.76 4.25
CA ALA A 6 4.52 -8.84 3.30
C ALA A 6 5.14 -10.09 3.96
N ALA A 7 6.12 -9.89 4.84
CA ALA A 7 6.74 -10.97 5.61
C ALA A 7 5.74 -11.68 6.54
N SER A 8 4.84 -10.95 7.21
CA SER A 8 3.77 -11.57 8.03
C SER A 8 2.76 -12.39 7.21
N HIS A 9 2.72 -12.16 5.89
CA HIS A 9 1.93 -12.95 4.94
C HIS A 9 2.76 -13.98 4.15
N ALA A 10 3.99 -14.26 4.59
CA ALA A 10 4.93 -15.17 3.92
C ALA A 10 5.10 -14.90 2.42
N THR A 11 5.08 -13.62 2.02
CA THR A 11 5.16 -13.19 0.64
C THR A 11 6.09 -11.99 0.46
N GLN A 12 6.29 -11.57 -0.78
CA GLN A 12 7.03 -10.36 -1.13
C GLN A 12 6.06 -9.21 -1.44
N PRO A 13 6.43 -7.94 -1.21
CA PRO A 13 5.57 -6.79 -1.48
C PRO A 13 4.89 -6.78 -2.86
N ARG A 14 5.62 -7.15 -3.91
CA ARG A 14 5.10 -7.22 -5.29
C ARG A 14 4.13 -8.37 -5.52
N ALA A 15 4.25 -9.44 -4.73
CA ALA A 15 3.41 -10.63 -4.78
C ALA A 15 2.16 -10.54 -3.88
N LEU A 16 1.96 -9.41 -3.18
CA LEU A 16 0.73 -9.16 -2.43
C LEU A 16 -0.48 -9.15 -3.37
N SER A 17 -1.56 -9.82 -2.95
CA SER A 17 -2.84 -9.80 -3.65
C SER A 17 -3.47 -8.41 -3.65
N SER A 18 -4.49 -8.19 -4.48
CA SER A 18 -5.22 -6.92 -4.50
C SER A 18 -5.79 -6.54 -3.13
N GLU A 19 -6.30 -7.52 -2.37
CA GLU A 19 -6.81 -7.31 -1.00
C GLU A 19 -5.70 -6.97 -0.01
N GLN A 20 -4.57 -7.66 -0.08
CA GLN A 20 -3.43 -7.38 0.77
C GLN A 20 -2.82 -6.00 0.48
N ARG A 21 -2.77 -5.59 -0.79
CA ARG A 21 -2.36 -4.24 -1.20
C ARG A 21 -3.31 -3.18 -0.65
N TYR A 22 -4.61 -3.44 -0.70
CA TYR A 22 -5.61 -2.56 -0.08
C TYR A 22 -5.36 -2.41 1.44
N GLN A 23 -5.23 -3.53 2.16
CA GLN A 23 -4.99 -3.53 3.62
C GLN A 23 -3.74 -2.75 4.02
N VAL A 24 -2.60 -2.99 3.35
CA VAL A 24 -1.35 -2.29 3.68
C VAL A 24 -1.42 -0.80 3.34
N ILE A 25 -2.13 -0.41 2.26
CA ILE A 25 -2.36 1.00 1.92
C ILE A 25 -3.23 1.69 2.97
N GLN A 26 -4.28 1.03 3.49
CA GLN A 26 -5.09 1.58 4.58
C GLN A 26 -4.28 1.70 5.88
N LEU A 27 -3.43 0.72 6.19
CA LEU A 27 -2.57 0.80 7.37
C LEU A 27 -1.57 1.97 7.27
N LEU A 28 -0.97 2.17 6.10
CA LEU A 28 -0.08 3.32 5.83
C LEU A 28 -0.83 4.67 5.96
N LYS A 29 -2.08 4.74 5.50
CA LYS A 29 -2.95 5.91 5.66
C LYS A 29 -3.23 6.20 7.15
N GLN A 30 -3.66 5.17 7.89
CA GLN A 30 -4.00 5.29 9.32
C GLN A 30 -2.81 5.72 10.17
N GLN A 31 -1.60 5.25 9.83
CA GLN A 31 -0.36 5.62 10.53
C GLN A 31 0.23 6.96 10.04
N GLY A 32 -0.45 7.68 9.15
CA GLY A 32 -0.03 9.00 8.68
C GLY A 32 1.12 8.99 7.66
N TYR A 33 1.65 7.82 7.27
CA TYR A 33 2.80 7.74 6.38
C TYR A 33 2.55 8.30 4.98
N LEU A 34 1.30 8.26 4.51
CA LEU A 34 0.94 8.78 3.19
C LEU A 34 0.83 10.32 3.13
N GLN A 35 0.98 11.02 4.26
CA GLN A 35 1.03 12.48 4.32
C GLN A 35 2.42 13.01 3.91
N LEU A 36 3.45 12.16 3.93
CA LEU A 36 4.81 12.53 3.55
C LEU A 36 4.90 12.72 2.03
N ARG A 37 5.62 13.77 1.61
CA ARG A 37 5.87 14.04 0.20
C ARG A 37 6.54 12.82 -0.46
N GLY A 38 5.93 12.30 -1.51
CA GLY A 38 6.46 11.16 -2.26
C GLY A 38 6.09 9.78 -1.70
N ALA A 39 5.41 9.69 -0.54
CA ALA A 39 5.05 8.40 0.05
C ALA A 39 4.18 7.53 -0.86
N ALA A 40 3.25 8.13 -1.62
CA ALA A 40 2.44 7.41 -2.60
C ALA A 40 3.29 6.78 -3.72
N THR A 41 4.35 7.48 -4.16
CA THR A 41 5.30 6.95 -5.15
C THR A 41 6.09 5.79 -4.57
N MET A 42 6.65 5.95 -3.37
CA MET A 42 7.41 4.88 -2.70
C MET A 42 6.55 3.64 -2.43
N ALA A 43 5.31 3.82 -2.01
CA ALA A 43 4.36 2.72 -1.82
C ALA A 43 4.05 2.01 -3.15
N ALA A 44 3.84 2.78 -4.23
CA ALA A 44 3.61 2.22 -5.56
C ALA A 44 4.80 1.37 -6.03
N GLU A 45 6.03 1.89 -5.91
CA GLU A 45 7.26 1.19 -6.29
C GLU A 45 7.49 -0.07 -5.46
N ALA A 46 7.30 0.00 -4.14
CA ALA A 46 7.45 -1.15 -3.25
C ALA A 46 6.44 -2.26 -3.58
N LEU A 47 5.18 -1.89 -3.85
CA LEU A 47 4.11 -2.85 -4.17
C LEU A 47 4.11 -3.30 -5.64
N GLY A 48 4.94 -2.69 -6.50
CA GLY A 48 4.97 -2.98 -7.93
C GLY A 48 3.67 -2.61 -8.65
N ILE A 49 3.03 -1.50 -8.24
CA ILE A 49 1.78 -0.99 -8.83
C ILE A 49 1.96 0.46 -9.29
N SER A 50 0.96 0.99 -10.01
CA SER A 50 0.96 2.39 -10.41
C SER A 50 0.58 3.31 -9.24
N ARG A 51 0.98 4.59 -9.32
CA ARG A 51 0.49 5.62 -8.38
C ARG A 51 -1.03 5.78 -8.43
N VAL A 52 -1.63 5.62 -9.61
CA VAL A 52 -3.10 5.66 -9.78
C VAL A 52 -3.76 4.53 -8.98
N SER A 53 -3.18 3.33 -9.01
CA SER A 53 -3.66 2.19 -8.22
C SER A 53 -3.61 2.48 -6.72
N VAL A 54 -2.56 3.14 -6.21
CA VAL A 54 -2.50 3.57 -4.80
C VAL A 54 -3.66 4.50 -4.45
N TYR A 55 -3.93 5.52 -5.27
CA TYR A 55 -5.05 6.43 -5.03
C TYR A 55 -6.42 5.74 -5.13
N ASN A 56 -6.59 4.77 -6.03
CA ASN A 56 -7.83 4.00 -6.13
C ASN A 56 -8.04 3.14 -4.87
N LEU A 57 -6.99 2.51 -4.36
CA LEU A 57 -7.04 1.73 -3.11
C LEU A 57 -7.37 2.62 -1.90
N LEU A 58 -6.91 3.87 -1.87
CA LEU A 58 -7.25 4.83 -0.82
C LEU A 58 -8.72 5.26 -0.85
N LYS A 59 -9.32 5.31 -2.04
CA LYS A 59 -10.72 5.70 -2.27
C LYS A 59 -11.72 4.56 -2.07
N ARG A 60 -11.25 3.30 -2.02
CA ARG A 60 -12.10 2.11 -1.97
C ARG A 60 -13.08 2.06 -0.78
N ASP A 61 -12.77 2.73 0.34
CA ASP A 61 -13.65 2.82 1.54
C ASP A 61 -14.35 4.18 1.70
N ALA A 62 -14.24 5.07 0.73
CA ALA A 62 -14.93 6.36 0.79
C ALA A 62 -16.42 6.26 0.37
N GLY A 63 -17.05 5.11 0.59
CA GLY A 63 -18.44 4.81 0.25
C GLY A 63 -19.17 4.15 1.42
#